data_AF-A0A6P0XZF4-F1
#
_entry.id   AF-A0A6P0XZF4-F1
#
_cell.length_a   1.000
_cell.length_b   1.000
_cell.length_c   1.000
_cell.angle_alpha   90.00
_cell.angle_beta   90.00
_cell.angle_gamma   90.00
#
_symmetry.space_group_name_H-M   'P 1'
#
loop_
_entity.id
_entity.type
_entity.pdbx_description
1 polymer ?
#
loop_
_entity_poly.entity_id
_entity_poly.type
_entity_poly.pdbx_seq_one_letter_code
_entity_poly.pdbx_strand_id
1 'polypeptide(L)'
;MKKTELSLATDNAIFLNGVKLDLLAAGCYGVGNGKIGCHDMEQPWRFDPMSSLSDFKTDSHNAHAQPDGTYHYHGSPVALFDSENAIVSPVIGFAADGFPIFGSYFDDNGTVRKAKSSYKLKEGDRQEVKGINPGGIYDGTYRDDYEYVAELGDLDECNGMTINGVYGYFVTDSYPWVMGCFKGTPDSSFNKQKPKN
;
A
#
# COMPACT_ATOMS: atom_id res chain seq x y z
N MET A 1 20.39 -2.36 0.36
CA MET A 1 19.99 -1.02 -0.14
C MET A 1 19.19 -0.33 0.94
N LYS A 2 19.26 1.00 1.04
CA LYS A 2 18.45 1.77 1.99
C LYS A 2 17.04 1.88 1.43
N LYS A 3 16.02 1.47 2.21
CA LYS A 3 14.62 1.67 1.84
C LYS A 3 14.25 3.16 1.84
N THR A 4 13.27 3.53 1.02
CA THR A 4 12.71 4.88 0.96
C THR A 4 11.24 4.82 1.36
N GLU A 5 10.84 5.64 2.32
CA GLU A 5 9.44 5.73 2.76
C GLU A 5 8.53 6.23 1.63
N LEU A 6 7.27 5.77 1.63
CA LEU A 6 6.24 6.31 0.74
C LEU A 6 5.95 7.78 1.12
N SER A 7 5.48 8.57 0.16
CA SER A 7 5.12 9.97 0.39
C SER A 7 3.84 10.36 -0.34
N LEU A 8 3.18 11.43 0.10
CA LEU A 8 2.04 12.02 -0.62
C LEU A 8 2.44 12.70 -1.94
N ALA A 9 3.74 12.91 -2.18
CA ALA A 9 4.26 13.68 -3.31
C ALA A 9 4.70 12.82 -4.51
N THR A 10 4.75 11.50 -4.36
CA THR A 10 5.23 10.56 -5.38
C THR A 10 4.21 9.47 -5.59
N ASP A 11 3.77 9.25 -6.83
CA ASP A 11 2.95 8.07 -7.17
C ASP A 11 3.79 6.80 -6.94
N ASN A 12 3.22 5.76 -6.34
CA ASN A 12 4.00 4.61 -5.88
C ASN A 12 4.41 3.69 -7.04
N ALA A 13 3.53 3.52 -8.02
CA ALA A 13 3.75 2.64 -9.16
C ALA A 13 2.85 3.01 -10.32
N ILE A 14 3.13 2.42 -11.49
CA ILE A 14 2.18 2.33 -12.60
C ILE A 14 1.92 0.85 -12.91
N PHE A 15 0.65 0.48 -13.00
CA PHE A 15 0.25 -0.85 -13.44
C PHE A 15 0.18 -0.93 -14.97
N LEU A 16 0.19 -2.15 -15.52
CA LEU A 16 0.25 -2.38 -16.96
C LEU A 16 -1.00 -1.89 -17.73
N ASN A 17 -2.10 -1.60 -17.03
CA ASN A 17 -3.25 -0.91 -17.63
C ASN A 17 -3.10 0.62 -17.69
N GLY A 18 -1.95 1.17 -17.30
CA GLY A 18 -1.64 2.60 -17.32
C GLY A 18 -2.14 3.39 -16.11
N VAL A 19 -2.85 2.73 -15.17
CA VAL A 19 -3.37 3.37 -13.96
C VAL A 19 -2.32 3.33 -12.87
N LYS A 20 -2.21 4.43 -12.14
CA LYS A 20 -1.22 4.60 -11.06
C LYS A 20 -1.68 3.95 -9.75
N LEU A 21 -0.71 3.54 -8.96
CA LEU A 21 -0.88 3.18 -7.55
C LEU A 21 -0.54 4.40 -6.70
N ASP A 22 -1.47 4.78 -5.82
CA ASP A 22 -1.29 5.85 -4.84
C ASP A 22 -1.86 5.36 -3.51
N LEU A 23 -1.10 4.54 -2.78
CA LEU A 23 -1.56 3.81 -1.59
C LEU A 23 -1.95 4.71 -0.43
N LEU A 24 -1.37 5.90 -0.33
CA LEU A 24 -1.57 6.75 0.82
C LEU A 24 -2.79 7.64 0.64
N ALA A 25 -3.78 7.50 1.53
CA ALA A 25 -4.77 8.56 1.72
C ALA A 25 -4.10 9.83 2.20
N ALA A 26 -4.53 10.98 1.67
CA ALA A 26 -4.15 12.27 2.23
C ALA A 26 -4.80 12.51 3.61
N GLY A 27 -5.93 11.88 3.93
CA GLY A 27 -6.68 12.10 5.18
C GLY A 27 -6.00 11.49 6.41
N CYS A 28 -6.03 12.26 7.51
CA CYS A 28 -5.54 11.85 8.82
C CYS A 28 -6.58 12.17 9.90
N TYR A 29 -6.61 11.40 10.99
CA TYR A 29 -7.41 11.74 12.17
C TYR A 29 -7.00 13.12 12.73
N GLY A 30 -7.99 13.86 13.26
CA GLY A 30 -7.78 15.13 13.94
C GLY A 30 -7.46 16.32 13.00
N VAL A 31 -7.41 16.12 11.68
CA VAL A 31 -7.16 17.19 10.70
C VAL A 31 -8.42 17.47 9.88
N GLY A 32 -8.96 18.68 10.00
CA GLY A 32 -10.20 19.06 9.33
C GLY A 32 -11.36 18.11 9.69
N ASN A 33 -12.03 17.55 8.69
CA ASN A 33 -13.05 16.52 8.88
C ASN A 33 -12.50 15.07 8.78
N GLY A 34 -11.17 14.89 8.86
CA GLY A 34 -10.48 13.62 8.68
C GLY A 34 -10.24 13.22 7.22
N LYS A 35 -10.93 13.87 6.26
CA LYS A 35 -10.82 13.60 4.83
C LYS A 35 -10.13 14.71 4.06
N ILE A 36 -10.02 15.90 4.66
CA ILE A 36 -9.16 16.96 4.16
C ILE A 36 -7.72 16.49 4.35
N GLY A 37 -6.91 16.59 3.30
CA GLY A 37 -5.54 16.11 3.31
C GLY A 37 -4.73 16.73 4.46
N CYS A 38 -4.08 15.92 5.28
CA CYS A 38 -3.15 16.42 6.30
C CYS A 38 -1.88 17.00 5.68
N HIS A 39 -1.52 16.58 4.46
CA HIS A 39 -0.36 17.06 3.68
C HIS A 39 0.97 17.04 4.44
N ASP A 40 1.03 16.27 5.52
CA ASP A 40 2.18 16.09 6.39
C ASP A 40 2.37 14.60 6.62
N MET A 41 3.55 14.09 6.27
CA MET A 41 3.91 12.68 6.45
C MET A 41 4.18 12.34 7.92
N GLU A 42 4.47 13.34 8.75
CA GLU A 42 4.74 13.17 10.18
C GLU A 42 3.46 13.13 11.02
N GLN A 43 2.30 13.47 10.43
CA GLN A 43 0.99 13.39 11.07
C GLN A 43 0.63 11.90 11.29
N PRO A 44 0.44 11.47 12.56
CA PRO A 44 0.06 10.10 12.87
C PRO A 44 -1.42 9.85 12.53
N TRP A 45 -1.82 8.58 12.56
CA TRP A 45 -3.20 8.14 12.34
C TRP A 45 -3.72 8.50 10.95
N ARG A 46 -2.95 8.13 9.94
CA ARG A 46 -3.37 8.23 8.54
C ARG A 46 -4.34 7.10 8.24
N PHE A 47 -5.48 7.42 7.64
CA PHE A 47 -6.44 6.39 7.25
C PHE A 47 -5.83 5.40 6.26
N ASP A 48 -6.18 4.13 6.39
CA ASP A 48 -5.97 3.13 5.35
C ASP A 48 -7.17 3.18 4.39
N PRO A 49 -7.03 3.63 3.13
CA PRO A 49 -8.16 3.75 2.20
C PRO A 49 -8.89 2.43 1.92
N MET A 50 -8.20 1.30 2.11
CA MET A 50 -8.76 -0.04 1.92
C MET A 50 -9.50 -0.57 3.14
N SER A 51 -9.37 0.11 4.29
CA SER A 51 -10.15 -0.25 5.47
C SER A 51 -11.62 0.00 5.23
N SER A 52 -12.45 -1.00 5.53
CA SER A 52 -13.92 -0.87 5.48
C SER A 52 -14.47 0.13 6.50
N LEU A 53 -13.65 0.53 7.48
CA LEU A 53 -13.96 1.54 8.49
C LEU A 53 -13.57 2.95 8.03
N SER A 54 -12.77 3.06 6.96
CA SER A 54 -12.41 4.33 6.34
C SER A 54 -13.42 4.65 5.24
N ASP A 55 -14.14 5.77 5.35
CA ASP A 55 -15.18 6.14 4.39
C ASP A 55 -14.60 6.76 3.09
N PHE A 56 -13.51 6.16 2.57
CA PHE A 56 -12.81 6.55 1.34
C PHE A 56 -13.47 5.99 0.08
N LYS A 57 -14.25 4.90 0.20
CA LYS A 57 -15.08 4.31 -0.86
C LYS A 57 -14.31 4.04 -2.16
N THR A 58 -13.66 2.89 -2.23
CA THR A 58 -13.14 2.35 -3.48
C THR A 58 -14.21 1.58 -4.25
N ASP A 59 -14.00 1.41 -5.55
CA ASP A 59 -14.76 0.48 -6.37
C ASP A 59 -14.35 -0.99 -6.12
N SER A 60 -14.95 -1.91 -6.87
CA SER A 60 -14.68 -3.35 -6.76
C SER A 60 -13.27 -3.78 -7.17
N HIS A 61 -12.46 -2.85 -7.69
CA HIS A 61 -11.06 -3.05 -8.04
C HIS A 61 -10.14 -2.20 -7.15
N ASN A 62 -10.62 -1.74 -6.00
CA ASN A 62 -9.83 -1.07 -4.97
C ASN A 62 -9.23 0.28 -5.43
N ALA A 63 -9.97 0.98 -6.29
CA ALA A 63 -9.60 2.27 -6.84
C ALA A 63 -10.74 3.29 -6.78
N HIS A 64 -10.42 4.57 -6.99
CA HIS A 64 -11.42 5.60 -7.24
C HIS A 64 -10.86 6.77 -8.06
N ALA A 65 -11.74 7.64 -8.53
CA ALA A 65 -11.35 8.88 -9.19
C ALA A 65 -11.16 10.02 -8.17
N GLN A 66 -10.14 10.86 -8.38
CA GLN A 66 -10.00 12.14 -7.69
C GLN A 66 -10.90 13.21 -8.33
N PRO A 67 -11.09 14.38 -7.69
CA PRO A 67 -11.89 15.48 -8.25
C PRO A 67 -11.43 15.96 -9.63
N ASP A 68 -10.15 15.79 -9.97
CA ASP A 68 -9.58 16.12 -11.29
C ASP A 68 -9.83 15.04 -12.36
N GLY A 69 -10.52 13.94 -11.99
CA GLY A 69 -10.82 12.81 -12.85
C GLY A 69 -9.74 11.72 -12.86
N THR A 70 -8.62 11.90 -12.17
CA THR A 70 -7.55 10.90 -12.14
C THR A 70 -7.98 9.66 -11.37
N TYR A 71 -8.06 8.52 -12.06
CA TYR A 71 -8.31 7.21 -11.47
C TYR A 71 -7.02 6.60 -10.92
N HIS A 72 -7.05 6.04 -9.71
CA HIS A 72 -5.88 5.44 -9.05
C HIS A 72 -6.28 4.34 -8.07
N TYR A 73 -5.37 3.38 -7.88
CA TYR A 73 -5.53 2.28 -6.94
C TYR A 73 -5.01 2.62 -5.55
N HIS A 74 -5.69 2.09 -4.53
CA HIS A 74 -5.23 1.98 -3.15
C HIS A 74 -4.96 0.53 -2.71
N GLY A 75 -5.20 -0.46 -3.59
CA GLY A 75 -5.02 -1.87 -3.25
C GLY A 75 -4.87 -2.74 -4.48
N SER A 76 -5.24 -4.01 -4.35
CA SER A 76 -5.17 -4.99 -5.44
C SER A 76 -5.99 -4.52 -6.64
N PRO A 77 -5.42 -4.47 -7.87
CA PRO A 77 -6.21 -4.16 -9.05
C PRO A 77 -7.19 -5.27 -9.44
N VAL A 78 -7.10 -6.47 -8.83
CA VAL A 78 -7.88 -7.72 -9.03
C VAL A 78 -7.88 -8.26 -10.46
N ALA A 79 -8.13 -7.43 -11.47
CA ALA A 79 -8.30 -7.79 -12.87
C ALA A 79 -6.98 -7.98 -13.65
N LEU A 80 -5.82 -7.73 -13.05
CA LEU A 80 -4.52 -7.83 -13.73
C LEU A 80 -3.79 -9.17 -13.52
N PHE A 81 -4.32 -10.04 -12.68
CA PHE A 81 -3.76 -11.36 -12.40
C PHE A 81 -4.88 -12.32 -11.94
N ASP A 82 -4.59 -13.62 -11.88
CA ASP A 82 -5.52 -14.60 -11.33
C ASP A 82 -5.45 -14.59 -9.80
N SER A 83 -6.51 -14.14 -9.13
CA SER A 83 -6.60 -14.06 -7.66
C SER A 83 -7.14 -15.34 -7.02
N GLU A 84 -7.74 -16.23 -7.81
CA GLU A 84 -8.54 -17.36 -7.32
C GLU A 84 -7.79 -18.69 -7.48
N ASN A 85 -7.09 -18.87 -8.58
CA ASN A 85 -6.37 -20.10 -8.89
C ASN A 85 -4.89 -19.98 -8.46
N ALA A 86 -4.34 -21.10 -7.98
CA ALA A 86 -2.94 -21.21 -7.60
C ALA A 86 -2.02 -21.27 -8.83
N ILE A 87 -1.89 -20.13 -9.51
CA ILE A 87 -1.04 -19.92 -10.69
C ILE A 87 -0.03 -18.83 -10.36
N VAL A 88 1.25 -19.06 -10.66
CA VAL A 88 2.32 -18.08 -10.41
C VAL A 88 1.94 -16.76 -11.07
N SER A 89 1.90 -15.70 -10.28
CA SER A 89 1.41 -14.41 -10.74
C SER A 89 2.38 -13.74 -11.72
N PRO A 90 1.87 -13.09 -12.76
CA PRO A 90 2.69 -12.31 -13.66
C PRO A 90 3.15 -11.01 -12.99
N VAL A 91 4.08 -10.31 -13.65
CA VAL A 91 4.31 -8.89 -13.39
C VAL A 91 3.07 -8.13 -13.86
N ILE A 92 2.52 -7.27 -12.99
CA ILE A 92 1.33 -6.45 -13.25
C ILE A 92 1.63 -4.94 -13.25
N GLY A 93 2.86 -4.55 -12.93
CA GLY A 93 3.31 -3.16 -12.97
C GLY A 93 4.73 -2.99 -12.46
N PHE A 94 5.16 -1.73 -12.38
CA PHE A 94 6.48 -1.34 -11.88
C PHE A 94 6.36 -0.20 -10.88
N ALA A 95 7.03 -0.35 -9.74
CA ALA A 95 7.14 0.70 -8.75
C ALA A 95 8.06 1.82 -9.24
N ALA A 96 7.95 2.99 -8.62
CA ALA A 96 8.74 4.17 -8.97
C ALA A 96 10.26 3.94 -8.83
N ASP A 97 10.70 2.97 -8.01
CA ASP A 97 12.10 2.58 -7.86
C ASP A 97 12.56 1.50 -8.86
N GLY A 98 11.71 1.16 -9.83
CA GLY A 98 12.02 0.30 -10.97
C GLY A 98 11.82 -1.20 -10.73
N PHE A 99 11.51 -1.63 -9.50
CA PHE A 99 11.25 -3.05 -9.23
C PHE A 99 9.85 -3.47 -9.71
N PRO A 100 9.70 -4.72 -10.18
CA PRO A 100 8.42 -5.24 -10.62
C PRO A 100 7.45 -5.43 -9.44
N ILE A 101 6.16 -5.33 -9.74
CA ILE A 101 5.05 -5.71 -8.87
C ILE A 101 4.39 -6.94 -9.46
N PHE A 102 4.28 -8.00 -8.67
CA PHE A 102 3.61 -9.24 -9.03
C PHE A 102 2.20 -9.28 -8.42
N GLY A 103 1.31 -10.07 -9.02
CA GLY A 103 0.10 -10.52 -8.34
C GLY A 103 0.41 -11.38 -7.11
N SER A 104 -0.62 -11.97 -6.51
CA SER A 104 -0.48 -12.53 -5.15
C SER A 104 0.26 -13.87 -5.05
N TYR A 105 0.36 -14.64 -6.13
CA TYR A 105 0.88 -16.02 -6.09
C TYR A 105 2.33 -16.12 -6.53
N PHE A 106 3.08 -16.96 -5.84
CA PHE A 106 4.44 -17.32 -6.21
C PHE A 106 4.68 -18.82 -6.06
N ASP A 107 5.76 -19.32 -6.68
CA ASP A 107 6.22 -20.69 -6.52
C ASP A 107 7.10 -20.81 -5.28
N ASP A 108 6.57 -21.44 -4.24
CA ASP A 108 7.29 -21.83 -3.04
C ASP A 108 7.81 -23.26 -3.19
N ASN A 109 8.95 -23.39 -3.85
CA ASN A 109 9.68 -24.66 -4.00
C ASN A 109 8.83 -25.81 -4.56
N GLY A 110 8.03 -25.54 -5.60
CA GLY A 110 7.14 -26.47 -6.27
C GLY A 110 5.68 -26.39 -5.81
N THR A 111 5.38 -25.56 -4.81
CA THR A 111 4.01 -25.30 -4.33
C THR A 111 3.60 -23.86 -4.65
N VAL A 112 2.63 -23.70 -5.54
CA VAL A 112 2.10 -22.37 -5.86
C VAL A 112 1.11 -21.92 -4.78
N ARG A 113 1.37 -20.79 -4.13
CA ARG A 113 0.52 -20.23 -3.07
C ARG A 113 0.62 -18.70 -3.01
N LYS A 114 -0.32 -18.07 -2.30
CA LYS A 114 -0.27 -16.62 -2.05
C LYS A 114 0.92 -16.24 -1.16
N ALA A 115 1.55 -15.13 -1.47
CA ALA A 115 2.49 -14.43 -0.61
C ALA A 115 1.76 -13.86 0.61
N LYS A 116 2.36 -14.02 1.79
CA LYS A 116 1.83 -13.53 3.05
C LYS A 116 2.57 -12.27 3.48
N SER A 117 1.82 -11.20 3.71
CA SER A 117 2.36 -10.01 4.35
C SER A 117 2.89 -10.34 5.74
N SER A 118 3.98 -9.68 6.12
CA SER A 118 4.55 -9.74 7.46
C SER A 118 4.03 -8.63 8.38
N TYR A 119 2.97 -7.93 7.96
CA TYR A 119 2.23 -7.00 8.81
C TYR A 119 1.10 -7.72 9.52
N LYS A 120 0.87 -7.34 10.78
CA LYS A 120 -0.31 -7.72 11.54
C LYS A 120 -0.94 -6.51 12.19
N LEU A 121 -2.22 -6.65 12.53
CA LEU A 121 -2.90 -5.69 13.39
C LEU A 121 -2.28 -5.76 14.80
N LYS A 122 -2.04 -4.60 15.41
CA LYS A 122 -1.66 -4.51 16.82
C LYS A 122 -2.82 -4.96 17.71
N GLU A 123 -2.51 -5.31 18.95
CA GLU A 123 -3.53 -5.70 19.94
C GLU A 123 -3.76 -4.59 20.98
N GLY A 124 -4.99 -4.50 21.49
CA GLY A 124 -5.37 -3.56 22.55
C GLY A 124 -5.79 -2.17 22.05
N ASP A 125 -5.73 -1.20 22.96
CA ASP A 125 -6.16 0.18 22.71
C ASP A 125 -5.08 1.02 22.03
N ARG A 126 -5.53 1.92 21.14
CA ARG A 126 -4.66 2.90 20.49
C ARG A 126 -3.99 3.79 21.53
N GLN A 127 -2.67 3.86 21.46
CA GLN A 127 -1.87 4.74 22.30
C GLN A 127 -1.78 6.14 21.71
N GLU A 128 -1.48 7.16 22.51
CA GLU A 128 -1.24 8.49 21.97
C GLU A 128 0.08 8.55 21.19
N VAL A 129 0.07 9.17 20.02
CA VAL A 129 1.27 9.44 19.22
C VAL A 129 1.31 10.95 18.95
N LYS A 130 2.39 11.61 19.38
CA LYS A 130 2.61 13.06 19.21
C LYS A 130 1.42 13.91 19.68
N GLY A 131 0.78 13.56 20.80
CA GLY A 131 -0.37 14.31 21.33
C GLY A 131 -1.71 13.98 20.66
N ILE A 132 -1.76 13.00 19.76
CA ILE A 132 -2.95 12.64 19.00
C ILE A 132 -3.33 11.19 19.30
N ASN A 133 -4.58 10.98 19.72
CA ASN A 133 -5.14 9.66 19.97
C ASN A 133 -6.57 9.58 19.40
N PRO A 134 -6.83 8.73 18.38
CA PRO A 134 -8.17 8.49 17.85
C PRO A 134 -9.13 7.82 18.84
N GLY A 135 -8.58 7.20 19.89
CA GLY A 135 -9.31 6.31 20.80
C GLY A 135 -9.67 4.97 20.15
N GLY A 136 -10.28 4.10 20.94
CA GLY A 136 -10.67 2.76 20.53
C GLY A 136 -9.49 1.79 20.40
N ILE A 137 -9.78 0.61 19.85
CA ILE A 137 -8.81 -0.46 19.63
C ILE A 137 -8.11 -0.32 18.27
N TYR A 138 -6.98 -0.98 18.11
CA TYR A 138 -6.41 -1.20 16.78
C TYR A 138 -7.35 -2.10 15.97
N ASP A 139 -8.03 -1.53 14.97
CA ASP A 139 -9.07 -2.22 14.16
C ASP A 139 -8.78 -2.18 12.65
N GLY A 140 -7.71 -1.49 12.24
CA GLY A 140 -7.29 -1.35 10.85
C GLY A 140 -7.87 -0.12 10.17
N THR A 141 -8.56 0.77 10.88
CA THR A 141 -9.00 2.09 10.36
C THR A 141 -7.81 2.92 9.89
N TYR A 142 -6.70 2.85 10.63
CA TYR A 142 -5.49 3.62 10.36
C TYR A 142 -4.34 2.71 9.97
N ARG A 143 -3.45 3.20 9.11
CA ARG A 143 -2.19 2.52 8.78
C ARG A 143 -1.36 2.23 10.03
N ASP A 144 -1.40 3.17 10.98
CA ASP A 144 -0.74 3.09 12.28
C ASP A 144 -1.25 1.95 13.16
N ASP A 145 -2.40 1.34 12.84
CA ASP A 145 -2.92 0.17 13.56
C ASP A 145 -2.12 -1.11 13.27
N TYR A 146 -1.34 -1.13 12.20
CA TYR A 146 -0.53 -2.27 11.82
C TYR A 146 0.91 -2.13 12.30
N GLU A 147 1.56 -3.25 12.55
CA GLU A 147 2.99 -3.35 12.79
C GLU A 147 3.63 -4.40 11.89
N TYR A 148 4.84 -4.10 11.42
CA TYR A 148 5.68 -5.09 10.75
C TYR A 148 6.32 -6.00 11.80
N VAL A 149 6.20 -7.31 11.58
CA VAL A 149 6.88 -8.33 12.37
C VAL A 149 7.75 -9.15 11.44
N ALA A 150 9.07 -9.03 11.59
CA ALA A 150 10.01 -9.79 10.78
C ALA A 150 9.67 -11.29 10.81
N GLU A 151 9.70 -11.91 9.63
CA GLU A 151 9.48 -13.36 9.44
C GLU A 151 8.09 -13.87 9.85
N LEU A 152 7.11 -12.99 10.08
CA LEU A 152 5.72 -13.40 10.33
C LEU A 152 5.08 -14.00 9.06
N GLY A 153 5.34 -13.38 7.92
CA GLY A 153 4.92 -13.83 6.60
C GLY A 153 6.14 -14.10 5.71
N ASP A 154 5.93 -14.02 4.40
CA ASP A 154 6.99 -14.21 3.40
C ASP A 154 7.70 -12.89 3.06
N LEU A 155 6.98 -11.77 3.20
CA LEU A 155 7.38 -10.49 2.63
C LEU A 155 8.14 -9.62 3.65
N ASP A 156 9.07 -8.80 3.16
CA ASP A 156 9.80 -7.82 3.97
C ASP A 156 8.93 -6.61 4.33
N GLU A 157 9.51 -5.63 5.02
CA GLU A 157 8.78 -4.44 5.46
C GLU A 157 8.23 -3.58 4.30
N CYS A 158 8.74 -3.76 3.08
CA CYS A 158 8.24 -3.05 1.91
C CYS A 158 7.16 -3.86 1.18
N ASN A 159 6.76 -5.02 1.72
CA ASN A 159 5.85 -5.98 1.11
C ASN A 159 6.42 -6.62 -0.17
N GLY A 160 7.74 -6.86 -0.19
CA GLY A 160 8.40 -7.56 -1.29
C GLY A 160 9.29 -8.68 -0.80
N MET A 161 9.77 -9.48 -1.74
CA MET A 161 10.76 -10.52 -1.47
C MET A 161 11.63 -10.78 -2.70
N THR A 162 12.73 -11.51 -2.51
CA THR A 162 13.61 -11.92 -3.59
C THR A 162 13.34 -13.38 -3.95
N ILE A 163 12.94 -13.63 -5.20
CA ILE A 163 12.77 -14.98 -5.75
C ILE A 163 13.76 -15.14 -6.89
N ASN A 164 14.55 -16.21 -6.88
CA ASN A 164 15.53 -16.52 -7.94
C ASN A 164 16.47 -15.33 -8.26
N GLY A 165 16.86 -14.58 -7.23
CA GLY A 165 17.76 -13.43 -7.35
C GLY A 165 17.11 -12.12 -7.81
N VAL A 166 15.80 -12.10 -8.06
CA VAL A 166 15.05 -10.90 -8.46
C VAL A 166 14.14 -10.46 -7.32
N TYR A 167 14.32 -9.22 -6.86
CA TYR A 167 13.41 -8.59 -5.91
C TYR A 167 12.17 -8.05 -6.62
N GLY A 168 11.00 -8.20 -6.01
CA GLY A 168 9.78 -7.51 -6.41
C GLY A 168 8.76 -7.43 -5.29
N TYR A 169 7.77 -6.57 -5.48
CA TYR A 169 6.63 -6.40 -4.56
C TYR A 169 5.51 -7.37 -4.93
N PHE A 170 4.70 -7.74 -3.94
CA PHE A 170 3.58 -8.66 -4.13
C PHE A 170 2.28 -8.03 -3.66
N VAL A 171 1.23 -8.18 -4.47
CA VAL A 171 -0.13 -7.84 -4.03
C VAL A 171 -0.58 -8.83 -2.96
N THR A 172 -1.09 -8.33 -1.84
CA THR A 172 -1.56 -9.14 -0.71
C THR A 172 -3.02 -8.85 -0.37
N ASP A 173 -3.71 -9.86 0.16
CA ASP A 173 -5.10 -9.73 0.65
C ASP A 173 -5.18 -9.02 2.02
N SER A 174 -4.04 -8.63 2.58
CA SER A 174 -3.92 -7.89 3.82
C SER A 174 -2.97 -6.70 3.66
N TYR A 175 -3.03 -5.76 4.61
CA TYR A 175 -2.13 -4.62 4.70
C TYR A 175 -0.67 -5.03 4.47
N PRO A 176 0.13 -4.28 3.68
CA PRO A 176 -0.14 -2.98 3.06
C PRO A 176 -0.71 -3.06 1.64
N TRP A 177 -1.36 -4.17 1.28
CA TRP A 177 -2.08 -4.42 0.02
C TRP A 177 -1.20 -4.58 -1.22
N VAL A 178 -0.18 -3.73 -1.40
CA VAL A 178 0.79 -3.81 -2.49
C VAL A 178 2.21 -3.51 -2.02
N MET A 179 2.44 -2.39 -1.33
CA MET A 179 3.78 -2.01 -0.84
C MET A 179 3.76 -1.14 0.41
N GLY A 180 4.75 -1.30 1.29
CA GLY A 180 4.91 -0.51 2.51
C GLY A 180 5.93 0.63 2.38
N CYS A 181 6.93 0.44 1.50
CA CYS A 181 8.02 1.35 1.20
C CYS A 181 8.63 0.98 -0.16
N PHE A 182 9.56 1.80 -0.65
CA PHE A 182 10.43 1.44 -1.77
C PHE A 182 11.69 0.73 -1.26
N LYS A 183 12.12 -0.33 -1.94
CA LYS A 183 13.38 -1.04 -1.69
C LYS A 183 14.58 -0.22 -2.16
N GLY A 184 14.37 0.57 -3.22
CA GLY A 184 15.33 1.47 -3.83
C GLY A 184 14.97 2.94 -3.67
N THR A 185 15.50 3.75 -4.58
CA THR A 185 15.20 5.19 -4.69
C THR A 185 14.21 5.41 -5.82
N PRO A 186 13.03 5.99 -5.56
CA PRO A 186 12.06 6.27 -6.61
C PRO A 186 12.59 7.31 -7.61
N ASP A 187 12.29 7.10 -8.89
CA ASP A 187 12.64 8.05 -9.94
C ASP A 187 11.74 9.30 -9.88
N SER A 188 12.35 10.47 -10.09
CA SER A 188 11.66 11.76 -9.99
C SER A 188 10.52 11.97 -11.00
N SER A 189 10.46 11.18 -12.07
CA SER A 189 9.35 11.19 -13.03
C SER A 189 8.00 10.75 -12.43
N PHE A 190 8.02 10.07 -11.29
CA PHE A 190 6.82 9.69 -10.53
C PHE A 190 6.34 10.77 -9.55
N ASN A 191 7.04 11.91 -9.46
CA ASN A 191 6.60 13.01 -8.60
C ASN A 191 5.31 13.62 -9.14
N LYS A 192 4.30 13.69 -8.27
CA LYS A 192 2.99 14.28 -8.59
C LYS A 192 3.19 15.75 -8.92
N GLN A 193 2.61 16.20 -10.03
CA GLN A 193 2.64 17.61 -10.37
C GLN A 193 1.84 18.40 -9.33
N LYS A 194 2.39 19.51 -8.84
CA LYS A 194 1.61 20.44 -8.04
C LYS A 194 0.45 20.96 -8.90
N PRO A 195 -0.77 21.09 -8.33
CA PRO A 195 -1.84 21.78 -9.03
C PRO A 195 -1.32 23.14 -9.52
N LYS A 196 -1.51 23.44 -10.79
CA LYS A 196 -1.27 24.80 -11.29
C LYS A 196 -2.38 25.67 -10.68
N ASN A 197 -1.97 26.62 -9.83
CA ASN A 197 -2.86 27.66 -9.31
C ASN A 197 -3.51 28.46 -10.44
#